data_AF-A0A536IL97-F1
#
_entry.id   AF-A0A536IL97-F1
#
_cell.length_a   1.000
_cell.length_b   1.000
_cell.length_c   1.000
_cell.angle_alpha   90.00
_cell.angle_beta   90.00
_cell.angle_gamma   90.00
#
_symmetry.space_group_name_H-M   'P 1'
#
loop_
_entity.id
_entity.type
_entity.pdbx_description
1 polymer ?
#
loop_
_entity_poly.entity_id
_entity_poly.type
_entity_poly.pdbx_seq_one_letter_code
_entity_poly.pdbx_strand_id
1 'polypeptide(L)'
;MSTAIYEVKRLADVKAPAGFAERVLAQVGAADSYAVFETVLGHVYVAWSRFGVSAAMRSKSAGEFEEWFRKDVGRQLVRVDPPEDLAAKIEEQLDGKRRLKFDLRGLTPFTQAVLMKTQEIRRGEVRPYGWIAREIGHPAAVRAVGTALANNPIPYFIPCHRVVRTDGMIGNYGGGGPEAKRSILTLEGVQLKRLEKLAHSGLRYEGVRSTKIFCFPTCFHGRRVREGNFVFFHDESEARAAGYRPCKDCRPAVA
;
A
#
# COMPACT_ATOMS: atom_id res chain seq x y z
N MET A 1 -8.05 -12.40 53.30
CA MET A 1 -8.02 -11.85 51.92
C MET A 1 -9.43 -11.96 51.38
N SER A 2 -10.16 -10.85 51.36
CA SER A 2 -11.60 -10.82 51.06
C SER A 2 -11.84 -10.98 49.56
N THR A 3 -12.49 -12.06 49.19
CA THR A 3 -13.02 -12.34 47.86
C THR A 3 -14.14 -11.34 47.60
N ALA A 4 -13.90 -10.34 46.76
CA ALA A 4 -14.94 -9.45 46.26
C ALA A 4 -15.89 -10.25 45.35
N ILE A 5 -16.88 -10.90 45.95
CA ILE A 5 -18.04 -11.43 45.24
C ILE A 5 -18.87 -10.20 44.85
N TYR A 6 -18.64 -9.70 43.65
CA TYR A 6 -19.51 -8.70 43.04
C TYR A 6 -20.88 -9.34 42.82
N GLU A 7 -21.90 -8.89 43.55
CA GLU A 7 -23.28 -9.28 43.26
C GLU A 7 -23.66 -8.78 41.87
N VAL A 8 -23.84 -9.70 40.94
CA VAL A 8 -24.23 -9.42 39.55
C VAL A 8 -25.51 -8.56 39.48
N LYS A 9 -26.39 -8.65 40.48
CA LYS A 9 -27.61 -7.82 40.59
C LYS A 9 -27.33 -6.32 40.71
N ARG A 10 -26.20 -5.93 41.31
CA ARG A 10 -25.81 -4.51 41.48
C ARG A 10 -25.13 -3.91 40.26
N LEU A 11 -24.79 -4.71 39.23
CA LEU A 11 -24.19 -4.20 37.98
C LEU A 11 -25.16 -3.34 37.17
N ALA A 12 -26.48 -3.55 37.30
CA ALA A 12 -27.49 -2.77 36.59
C ALA A 12 -27.47 -1.27 36.99
N ASP A 13 -27.05 -0.99 38.23
CA ASP A 13 -27.00 0.37 38.78
C ASP A 13 -25.61 1.03 38.58
N VAL A 14 -24.61 0.27 38.11
CA VAL A 14 -23.28 0.80 37.85
C VAL A 14 -23.28 1.51 36.50
N LYS A 15 -23.19 2.84 36.54
CA LYS A 15 -22.99 3.63 35.32
C LYS A 15 -21.65 3.25 34.70
N ALA A 16 -21.71 2.71 33.48
CA ALA A 16 -20.51 2.34 32.75
C ALA A 16 -19.57 3.55 32.59
N PRO A 17 -18.26 3.39 32.77
CA PRO A 17 -17.31 4.46 32.50
C PRO A 17 -17.47 5.00 31.07
N ALA A 18 -17.15 6.27 30.85
CA ALA A 18 -17.15 6.83 29.49
C ALA A 18 -16.28 5.98 28.56
N GLY A 19 -16.79 5.72 27.34
CA GLY A 19 -16.09 4.88 26.36
C GLY A 19 -16.10 3.37 26.65
N PHE A 20 -16.88 2.88 27.63
CA PHE A 20 -16.86 1.45 27.98
C PHE A 20 -17.42 0.55 26.87
N ALA A 21 -18.59 0.88 26.31
CA ALA A 21 -19.20 0.09 25.23
C ALA A 21 -18.30 0.07 23.98
N GLU A 22 -17.71 1.21 23.67
CA GLU A 22 -16.71 1.43 22.63
C GLU A 22 -15.51 0.50 22.79
N ARG A 23 -14.89 0.47 23.98
CA ARG A 23 -13.77 -0.42 24.29
C ARG A 23 -14.17 -1.88 24.22
N VAL A 24 -15.36 -2.25 24.70
CA VAL A 24 -15.86 -3.63 24.63
C VAL A 24 -16.05 -4.05 23.17
N LEU A 25 -16.71 -3.23 22.33
CA LEU A 25 -16.92 -3.52 20.91
C LEU A 25 -15.59 -3.68 20.17
N ALA A 26 -14.60 -2.83 20.45
CA ALA A 26 -13.25 -2.96 19.91
C ALA A 26 -12.58 -4.26 20.36
N GLN A 27 -12.63 -4.57 21.67
CA GLN A 27 -11.96 -5.73 22.26
C GLN A 27 -12.55 -7.07 21.79
N VAL A 28 -13.87 -7.15 21.61
CA VAL A 28 -14.52 -8.34 21.05
C VAL A 28 -14.43 -8.42 19.52
N GLY A 29 -13.90 -7.37 18.87
CA GLY A 29 -13.73 -7.28 17.42
C GLY A 29 -15.03 -7.02 16.66
N ALA A 30 -16.04 -6.48 17.33
CA ALA A 30 -17.31 -6.04 16.74
C ALA A 30 -17.22 -4.64 16.11
N ALA A 31 -16.19 -3.87 16.45
CA ALA A 31 -15.85 -2.61 15.81
C ALA A 31 -14.33 -2.49 15.60
N ASP A 32 -13.94 -1.67 14.63
CA ASP A 32 -12.56 -1.30 14.40
C ASP A 32 -12.21 -0.11 15.29
N SER A 33 -11.00 -0.10 15.82
CA SER A 33 -10.44 1.03 16.56
C SER A 33 -9.77 2.00 15.61
N TYR A 34 -9.75 3.29 15.93
CA TYR A 34 -8.91 4.25 15.21
C TYR A 34 -8.34 5.35 16.08
N ALA A 35 -7.25 5.93 15.59
CA ALA A 35 -6.58 7.11 16.13
C ALA A 35 -5.93 7.93 15.01
N VAL A 36 -5.40 9.10 15.37
CA VAL A 36 -4.70 10.02 14.45
C VAL A 36 -3.21 10.00 14.76
N PHE A 37 -2.40 9.96 13.73
CA PHE A 37 -0.94 9.95 13.83
C PHE A 37 -0.36 11.10 13.00
N GLU A 38 0.58 11.82 13.59
CA GLU A 38 1.44 12.76 12.87
C GLU A 38 2.47 11.94 12.09
N THR A 39 2.60 12.19 10.79
CA THR A 39 3.52 11.45 9.92
C THR A 39 4.18 12.36 8.91
N VAL A 40 5.16 11.83 8.17
CA VAL A 40 5.79 12.50 7.02
C VAL A 40 4.80 12.87 5.90
N LEU A 41 3.58 12.31 5.91
CA LEU A 41 2.52 12.60 4.95
C LEU A 41 1.52 13.64 5.48
N GLY A 42 1.71 14.13 6.72
CA GLY A 42 0.75 14.92 7.49
C GLY A 42 -0.05 14.04 8.47
N HIS A 43 -1.20 14.53 8.92
CA HIS A 43 -2.10 13.79 9.80
C HIS A 43 -2.72 12.60 9.05
N VAL A 44 -2.47 11.39 9.55
CA VAL A 44 -3.02 10.16 9.01
C VAL A 44 -3.92 9.51 10.06
N TYR A 45 -5.17 9.28 9.69
CA TYR A 45 -6.13 8.50 10.45
C TYR A 45 -5.90 7.04 10.11
N VAL A 46 -5.71 6.20 11.14
CA VAL A 46 -5.47 4.77 10.96
C VAL A 46 -6.49 4.01 11.76
N ALA A 47 -7.24 3.13 11.09
CA ALA A 47 -8.14 2.17 11.70
C ALA A 47 -7.52 0.77 11.74
N TRP A 48 -7.77 0.03 12.80
CA TRP A 48 -7.29 -1.34 12.98
C TRP A 48 -8.31 -2.21 13.69
N SER A 49 -8.22 -3.51 13.42
CA SER A 49 -8.91 -4.56 14.17
C SER A 49 -7.88 -5.49 14.82
N ARG A 50 -8.34 -6.52 15.53
CA ARG A 50 -7.47 -7.59 16.04
C ARG A 50 -6.68 -8.34 14.95
N PHE A 51 -7.04 -8.18 13.67
CA PHE A 51 -6.38 -8.84 12.54
C PHE A 51 -5.31 -7.96 11.86
N GLY A 52 -5.30 -6.65 12.13
CA GLY A 52 -4.34 -5.70 11.54
C GLY A 52 -4.98 -4.37 11.20
N VAL A 53 -4.22 -3.51 10.53
CA VAL A 53 -4.72 -2.23 10.01
C VAL A 53 -5.77 -2.51 8.93
N SER A 54 -6.96 -1.96 9.08
CA SER A 54 -8.09 -2.20 8.18
C SER A 54 -8.34 -1.03 7.22
N ALA A 55 -7.99 0.18 7.64
CA ALA A 55 -8.08 1.36 6.81
C ALA A 55 -7.09 2.44 7.24
N ALA A 56 -6.71 3.31 6.32
CA ALA A 56 -5.99 4.53 6.67
C ALA A 56 -6.18 5.62 5.62
N MET A 57 -6.23 6.88 6.00
CA MET A 57 -6.15 7.99 5.04
C MET A 57 -5.62 9.26 5.68
N ARG A 58 -5.27 10.22 4.83
CA ARG A 58 -5.22 11.63 5.24
C ARG A 58 -6.64 12.18 5.21
N SER A 59 -7.04 12.84 6.29
CA SER A 59 -8.34 13.48 6.43
C SER A 59 -8.18 14.81 7.15
N LYS A 60 -9.05 15.78 6.88
CA LYS A 60 -9.04 17.08 7.57
C LYS A 60 -9.68 16.99 8.95
N SER A 61 -10.50 15.97 9.18
CA SER A 61 -11.23 15.80 10.43
C SER A 61 -11.55 14.33 10.73
N ALA A 62 -11.85 14.05 12.01
CA ALA A 62 -12.34 12.74 12.42
C ALA A 62 -13.68 12.38 11.75
N GLY A 63 -14.59 13.35 11.63
CA GLY A 63 -15.91 13.12 11.02
C GLY A 63 -15.82 12.70 9.55
N GLU A 64 -14.94 13.34 8.77
CA GLU A 64 -14.68 12.96 7.36
C GLU A 64 -14.14 11.51 7.26
N PHE A 65 -13.23 11.14 8.16
CA PHE A 65 -12.69 9.78 8.20
C PHE A 65 -13.75 8.74 8.59
N GLU A 66 -14.53 9.02 9.63
CA GLU A 66 -15.60 8.15 10.11
C GLU A 66 -16.70 7.95 9.06
N GLU A 67 -17.08 9.01 8.33
CA GLU A 67 -18.08 8.94 7.27
C GLU A 67 -17.60 8.08 6.11
N TRP A 68 -16.40 8.32 5.61
CA TRP A 68 -15.81 7.48 4.57
C TRP A 68 -15.66 6.03 5.03
N PHE A 69 -15.20 5.78 6.26
CA PHE A 69 -15.02 4.41 6.75
C PHE A 69 -16.34 3.66 6.76
N ARG A 70 -17.42 4.32 7.21
CA ARG A 70 -18.76 3.75 7.21
C ARG A 70 -19.26 3.45 5.79
N LYS A 71 -19.02 4.34 4.83
CA LYS A 71 -19.53 4.23 3.45
C LYS A 71 -18.73 3.24 2.60
N ASP A 72 -17.40 3.34 2.64
CA ASP A 72 -16.49 2.65 1.72
C ASP A 72 -15.93 1.36 2.32
N VAL A 73 -15.75 1.29 3.65
CA VAL A 73 -15.29 0.07 4.34
C VAL A 73 -16.48 -0.72 4.92
N GLY A 74 -17.56 -0.05 5.32
CA GLY A 74 -18.80 -0.71 5.74
C GLY A 74 -18.73 -1.39 7.10
N ARG A 75 -17.82 -0.95 7.99
CA ARG A 75 -17.61 -1.51 9.33
C ARG A 75 -17.89 -0.46 10.40
N GLN A 76 -18.15 -0.93 11.63
CA GLN A 76 -18.27 -0.06 12.80
C GLN A 76 -16.89 0.46 13.20
N LEU A 77 -16.83 1.71 13.66
CA LEU A 77 -15.59 2.40 13.99
C LEU A 77 -15.70 3.07 15.36
N VAL A 78 -14.64 2.98 16.15
CA VAL A 78 -14.57 3.51 17.51
C VAL A 78 -13.25 4.24 17.71
N ARG A 79 -13.31 5.48 18.20
CA ARG A 79 -12.11 6.23 18.58
C ARG A 79 -11.57 5.72 19.90
N VAL A 80 -10.27 5.42 19.95
CA VAL A 80 -9.57 4.97 21.15
C VAL A 80 -8.21 5.64 21.26
N ASP A 81 -7.59 5.57 22.43
CA ASP A 81 -6.17 5.86 22.56
C ASP A 81 -5.36 4.73 21.88
N PRO A 82 -4.41 5.05 21.00
CA PRO A 82 -3.64 4.03 20.29
C PRO A 82 -2.69 3.29 21.24
N PRO A 83 -2.36 2.02 20.97
CA PRO A 83 -1.27 1.34 21.67
C PRO A 83 0.05 2.13 21.55
N GLU A 84 0.84 2.18 22.62
CA GLU A 84 2.08 2.98 22.69
C GLU A 84 3.06 2.69 21.54
N ASP A 85 3.12 1.44 21.09
CA ASP A 85 4.06 1.01 20.04
C ASP A 85 3.53 1.19 18.60
N LEU A 86 2.26 1.57 18.41
CA LEU A 86 1.65 1.62 17.09
C LEU A 86 2.19 2.77 16.24
N ALA A 87 2.44 3.93 16.84
CA ALA A 87 3.01 5.09 16.14
C ALA A 87 4.39 4.76 15.54
N ALA A 88 5.29 4.19 16.35
CA ALA A 88 6.61 3.76 15.88
C ALA A 88 6.53 2.73 14.75
N LYS A 89 5.60 1.74 14.85
CA LYS A 89 5.38 0.76 13.78
C LYS A 89 4.85 1.38 12.49
N ILE A 90 4.00 2.41 12.58
CA ILE A 90 3.49 3.16 11.43
C ILE A 90 4.63 3.90 10.74
N GLU A 91 5.48 4.59 11.49
CA GLU A 91 6.66 5.28 10.93
C GLU A 91 7.63 4.30 10.26
N GLU A 92 7.97 3.19 10.93
CA GLU A 92 8.81 2.12 10.35
C GLU A 92 8.21 1.54 9.06
N GLN A 93 6.89 1.40 8.98
CA GLN A 93 6.19 0.93 7.79
C GLN A 93 6.27 1.95 6.64
N LEU A 94 6.09 3.24 6.92
CA LEU A 94 6.18 4.32 5.94
C LEU A 94 7.62 4.48 5.41
N ASP A 95 8.62 4.26 6.27
CA ASP A 95 10.04 4.22 5.89
C ASP A 95 10.43 2.94 5.14
N GLY A 96 9.57 1.93 5.12
CA GLY A 96 9.84 0.61 4.52
C GLY A 96 10.77 -0.28 5.33
N LYS A 97 10.95 0.01 6.63
CA LYS A 97 11.73 -0.79 7.60
C LYS A 97 10.92 -1.97 8.16
N ARG A 98 9.59 -1.87 8.20
CA ARG A 98 8.66 -2.91 8.69
C ARG A 98 7.59 -3.22 7.65
N ARG A 99 6.95 -4.40 7.78
CA ARG A 99 5.67 -4.75 7.16
C ARG A 99 4.59 -4.95 8.23
N LEU A 100 3.57 -4.09 8.22
CA LEU A 100 2.35 -4.26 9.03
C LEU A 100 1.46 -5.37 8.47
N LYS A 101 0.62 -5.93 9.34
CA LYS A 101 -0.49 -6.82 8.95
C LYS A 101 -1.70 -5.97 8.57
N PHE A 102 -2.40 -6.38 7.52
CA PHE A 102 -3.59 -5.71 7.03
C PHE A 102 -4.82 -6.61 7.16
N ASP A 103 -5.90 -6.03 7.66
CA ASP A 103 -7.22 -6.68 7.72
C ASP A 103 -8.01 -6.32 6.46
N LEU A 104 -7.89 -7.17 5.43
CA LEU A 104 -8.55 -6.99 4.15
C LEU A 104 -9.90 -7.73 4.06
N ARG A 105 -10.45 -8.18 5.19
CA ARG A 105 -11.77 -8.84 5.22
C ARG A 105 -12.85 -7.88 4.75
N GLY A 106 -13.85 -8.41 4.06
CA GLY A 106 -14.89 -7.62 3.40
C GLY A 106 -14.55 -7.20 1.97
N LEU A 107 -13.26 -7.24 1.58
CA LEU A 107 -12.86 -7.06 0.18
C LEU A 107 -13.00 -8.37 -0.60
N THR A 108 -13.27 -8.28 -1.90
CA THR A 108 -13.32 -9.46 -2.78
C THR A 108 -11.95 -10.15 -2.86
N PRO A 109 -11.91 -11.47 -3.11
CA PRO A 109 -10.63 -12.19 -3.27
C PRO A 109 -9.69 -11.56 -4.31
N PHE A 110 -10.25 -11.05 -5.41
CA PHE A 110 -9.48 -10.34 -6.43
C PHE A 110 -8.84 -9.06 -5.89
N THR A 111 -9.60 -8.21 -5.19
CA THR A 111 -9.07 -6.98 -4.60
C THR A 111 -8.00 -7.29 -3.55
N GLN A 112 -8.22 -8.30 -2.71
CA GLN A 112 -7.21 -8.75 -1.74
C GLN A 112 -5.91 -9.15 -2.44
N ALA A 113 -5.98 -9.96 -3.50
CA ALA A 113 -4.81 -10.37 -4.27
C ALA A 113 -4.06 -9.18 -4.89
N VAL A 114 -4.78 -8.20 -5.45
CA VAL A 114 -4.19 -6.96 -6.01
C VAL A 114 -3.45 -6.17 -4.94
N LEU A 115 -4.08 -5.94 -3.78
CA LEU A 115 -3.51 -5.14 -2.71
C LEU A 115 -2.28 -5.82 -2.09
N MET A 116 -2.37 -7.12 -1.80
CA MET A 116 -1.25 -7.91 -1.29
C MET A 116 -0.08 -7.92 -2.28
N LYS A 117 -0.35 -8.08 -3.58
CA LYS A 117 0.70 -8.03 -4.60
C LYS A 117 1.34 -6.64 -4.70
N THR A 118 0.56 -5.58 -4.55
CA THR A 118 1.04 -4.20 -4.55
C THR A 118 1.98 -3.92 -3.37
N GLN A 119 1.71 -4.51 -2.19
CA GLN A 119 2.58 -4.42 -1.01
C GLN A 119 4.00 -4.98 -1.25
N GLU A 120 4.18 -5.85 -2.25
CA GLU A 120 5.50 -6.39 -2.59
C GLU A 120 6.43 -5.36 -3.26
N ILE A 121 5.88 -4.29 -3.85
CA ILE A 121 6.66 -3.27 -4.55
C ILE A 121 7.44 -2.45 -3.53
N ARG A 122 8.78 -2.53 -3.58
CA ARG A 122 9.67 -1.89 -2.60
C ARG A 122 9.66 -0.36 -2.73
N ARG A 123 10.01 0.33 -1.65
CA ARG A 123 10.18 1.79 -1.63
C ARG A 123 11.18 2.24 -2.70
N GLY A 124 10.79 3.23 -3.49
CA GLY A 124 11.61 3.75 -4.59
C GLY A 124 11.60 2.86 -5.83
N GLU A 125 10.66 1.93 -5.93
CA GLU A 125 10.36 1.18 -7.16
C GLU A 125 8.94 1.49 -7.65
N VAL A 126 8.71 1.30 -8.95
CA VAL A 126 7.37 1.31 -9.54
C VAL A 126 7.14 0.09 -10.42
N ARG A 127 5.87 -0.31 -10.58
CA ARG A 127 5.46 -1.39 -11.50
C ARG A 127 4.23 -0.99 -12.30
N PRO A 128 4.06 -1.48 -13.54
CA PRO A 128 2.87 -1.19 -14.31
C PRO A 128 1.66 -1.96 -13.77
N TYR A 129 0.44 -1.46 -14.00
CA TYR A 129 -0.80 -2.21 -13.68
C TYR A 129 -0.80 -3.63 -14.26
N GLY A 130 -0.31 -3.78 -15.50
CA GLY A 130 -0.20 -5.09 -16.16
C GLY A 130 0.77 -6.06 -15.46
N TRP A 131 1.74 -5.55 -14.69
CA TRP A 131 2.61 -6.41 -13.88
C TRP A 131 1.81 -7.07 -12.75
N ILE A 132 0.98 -6.32 -12.03
CA ILE A 132 0.12 -6.88 -10.98
C ILE A 132 -0.85 -7.89 -11.58
N ALA A 133 -1.50 -7.53 -12.70
CA ALA A 133 -2.48 -8.39 -13.38
C ALA A 133 -1.89 -9.76 -13.72
N ARG A 134 -0.66 -9.81 -14.25
CA ARG A 134 0.08 -11.06 -14.51
C ARG A 134 0.45 -11.80 -13.23
N GLU A 135 1.00 -11.09 -12.24
CA GLU A 135 1.42 -11.68 -10.97
C GLU A 135 0.29 -12.33 -10.15
N ILE A 136 -0.96 -11.91 -10.37
CA ILE A 136 -2.14 -12.52 -9.73
C ILE A 136 -2.85 -13.55 -10.63
N GLY A 137 -2.28 -13.89 -11.78
CA GLY A 137 -2.84 -14.89 -12.71
C GLY A 137 -4.00 -14.39 -13.58
N HIS A 138 -4.19 -13.06 -13.67
CA HIS A 138 -5.28 -12.44 -14.44
C HIS A 138 -4.75 -11.39 -15.43
N PRO A 139 -3.95 -11.77 -16.44
CA PRO A 139 -3.25 -10.82 -17.33
C PRO A 139 -4.17 -9.82 -18.04
N ALA A 140 -5.40 -10.23 -18.39
CA ALA A 140 -6.38 -9.37 -19.05
C ALA A 140 -7.07 -8.35 -18.10
N ALA A 141 -6.91 -8.50 -16.78
CA ALA A 141 -7.65 -7.73 -15.77
C ALA A 141 -7.02 -6.37 -15.42
N VAL A 142 -6.21 -5.78 -16.30
CA VAL A 142 -5.46 -4.53 -16.05
C VAL A 142 -6.36 -3.40 -15.55
N ARG A 143 -7.55 -3.22 -16.16
CA ARG A 143 -8.51 -2.19 -15.73
C ARG A 143 -9.09 -2.48 -14.34
N ALA A 144 -9.44 -3.74 -14.07
CA ALA A 144 -9.96 -4.15 -12.77
C ALA A 144 -8.92 -3.98 -11.65
N VAL A 145 -7.64 -4.23 -11.94
CA VAL A 145 -6.53 -3.88 -11.02
C VAL A 145 -6.52 -2.38 -10.73
N GLY A 146 -6.69 -1.54 -11.76
CA GLY A 146 -6.80 -0.09 -11.59
C GLY A 146 -7.94 0.32 -10.65
N THR A 147 -9.14 -0.26 -10.84
CA THR A 147 -10.31 -0.03 -9.98
C THR A 147 -10.06 -0.49 -8.53
N ALA A 148 -9.47 -1.68 -8.34
CA ALA A 148 -9.13 -2.19 -7.01
C ALA A 148 -8.15 -1.27 -6.27
N LEU A 149 -7.14 -0.74 -6.97
CA LEU A 149 -6.17 0.19 -6.39
C LEU A 149 -6.73 1.59 -6.13
N ALA A 150 -7.68 2.05 -6.96
CA ALA A 150 -8.37 3.32 -6.74
C ALA A 150 -9.22 3.31 -5.46
N ASN A 151 -9.76 2.14 -5.11
CA ASN A 151 -10.56 1.91 -3.91
C ASN A 151 -9.75 1.21 -2.79
N ASN A 152 -8.43 1.39 -2.78
CA ASN A 152 -7.58 0.88 -1.70
C ASN A 152 -8.00 1.54 -0.37
N PRO A 153 -8.45 0.79 0.65
CA PRO A 153 -8.82 1.37 1.93
C PRO A 153 -7.60 1.73 2.80
N ILE A 154 -6.39 1.30 2.41
CA ILE A 154 -5.16 1.55 3.17
C ILE A 154 -4.09 2.22 2.28
N PRO A 155 -4.37 3.38 1.66
CA PRO A 155 -3.37 4.14 0.90
C PRO A 155 -2.11 4.41 1.74
N TYR A 156 -0.99 4.61 1.04
CA TYR A 156 0.36 4.82 1.59
C TYR A 156 0.97 3.58 2.25
N PHE A 157 0.20 2.83 3.05
CA PHE A 157 0.62 1.57 3.65
C PHE A 157 0.64 0.42 2.64
N ILE A 158 -0.45 0.28 1.87
CA ILE A 158 -0.47 -0.46 0.62
C ILE A 158 -0.16 0.55 -0.50
N PRO A 159 1.00 0.44 -1.17
CA PRO A 159 1.57 1.53 -1.94
C PRO A 159 1.01 1.61 -3.36
N CYS A 160 -0.29 1.90 -3.49
CA CYS A 160 -0.95 2.04 -4.79
C CYS A 160 -0.36 3.18 -5.65
N HIS A 161 0.31 4.17 -5.04
CA HIS A 161 1.09 5.21 -5.75
C HIS A 161 2.32 4.66 -6.48
N ARG A 162 2.84 3.47 -6.12
CA ARG A 162 3.95 2.79 -6.83
C ARG A 162 3.50 2.07 -8.11
N VAL A 163 2.20 2.06 -8.40
CA VAL A 163 1.67 1.42 -9.61
C VAL A 163 1.46 2.47 -10.70
N VAL A 164 2.09 2.28 -11.86
CA VAL A 164 2.10 3.24 -12.98
C VAL A 164 1.43 2.66 -14.22
N ARG A 165 1.23 3.49 -15.25
CA ARG A 165 0.69 3.03 -16.53
C ARG A 165 1.65 2.02 -17.18
N THR A 166 1.12 1.17 -18.05
CA THR A 166 1.91 0.16 -18.79
C THR A 166 2.96 0.79 -19.71
N ASP A 167 2.73 2.02 -20.17
CA ASP A 167 3.69 2.81 -20.94
C ASP A 167 4.81 3.43 -20.07
N GLY A 168 4.82 3.19 -18.75
CA GLY A 168 5.81 3.75 -17.82
C GLY A 168 5.48 5.17 -17.33
N MET A 169 4.44 5.81 -17.87
CA MET A 169 4.04 7.16 -17.48
C MET A 169 3.31 7.16 -16.14
N ILE A 170 3.45 8.25 -15.39
CA ILE A 170 2.73 8.46 -14.13
C ILE A 170 1.28 8.78 -14.46
N GLY A 171 0.38 7.86 -14.14
CA GLY A 171 -1.06 8.04 -14.30
C GLY A 171 -1.72 8.76 -13.13
N ASN A 172 -3.04 8.91 -13.22
CA ASN A 172 -3.86 9.48 -12.15
C ASN A 172 -3.77 8.65 -10.85
N TYR A 173 -4.17 9.26 -9.74
CA TYR A 173 -4.06 8.68 -8.41
C TYR A 173 -5.25 9.04 -7.53
N GLY A 174 -5.89 8.04 -6.92
CA GLY A 174 -7.03 8.25 -6.03
C GLY A 174 -6.69 9.06 -4.77
N GLY A 175 -5.45 9.00 -4.29
CA GLY A 175 -5.01 9.69 -3.07
C GLY A 175 -4.62 11.16 -3.25
N GLY A 176 -5.25 11.90 -4.17
CA GLY A 176 -5.01 13.34 -4.38
C GLY A 176 -4.45 13.74 -5.75
N GLY A 177 -4.62 12.91 -6.78
CA GLY A 177 -4.25 13.24 -8.15
C GLY A 177 -2.78 13.00 -8.52
N PRO A 178 -2.40 13.27 -9.78
CA PRO A 178 -1.08 12.92 -10.31
C PRO A 178 0.07 13.63 -9.60
N GLU A 179 -0.11 14.88 -9.16
CA GLU A 179 0.92 15.62 -8.44
C GLU A 179 1.20 15.02 -7.06
N ALA A 180 0.17 14.63 -6.30
CA ALA A 180 0.36 13.94 -5.03
C ALA A 180 1.17 12.65 -5.20
N LYS A 181 0.88 11.88 -6.25
CA LYS A 181 1.64 10.68 -6.61
C LYS A 181 3.09 10.98 -6.95
N ARG A 182 3.35 12.03 -7.73
CA ARG A 182 4.71 12.50 -8.06
C ARG A 182 5.48 12.91 -6.82
N SER A 183 4.88 13.69 -5.92
CA SER A 183 5.51 14.11 -4.67
C SER A 183 5.94 12.92 -3.82
N ILE A 184 5.06 11.94 -3.63
CA ILE A 184 5.35 10.76 -2.81
C ILE A 184 6.44 9.89 -3.46
N LEU A 185 6.35 9.63 -4.76
CA LEU A 185 7.40 8.87 -5.47
C LEU A 185 8.76 9.57 -5.40
N THR A 186 8.78 10.90 -5.44
CA THR A 186 10.01 11.69 -5.26
C THR A 186 10.57 11.54 -3.86
N LEU A 187 9.73 11.61 -2.81
CA LEU A 187 10.13 11.34 -1.42
C LEU A 187 10.69 9.92 -1.25
N GLU A 188 10.18 8.96 -2.01
CA GLU A 188 10.69 7.60 -2.04
C GLU A 188 12.03 7.42 -2.79
N GLY A 189 12.52 8.48 -3.44
CA GLY A 189 13.77 8.49 -4.19
C GLY A 189 13.64 8.05 -5.65
N VAL A 190 12.43 8.04 -6.23
CA VAL A 190 12.24 7.74 -7.65
C VAL A 190 12.68 8.94 -8.50
N GLN A 191 13.59 8.69 -9.45
CA GLN A 191 14.04 9.70 -10.40
C GLN A 191 12.99 9.91 -11.51
N LEU A 192 11.95 10.70 -11.24
CA LEU A 192 10.80 10.85 -12.13
C LEU A 192 11.17 11.33 -13.54
N LYS A 193 12.05 12.34 -13.65
CA LYS A 193 12.51 12.87 -14.94
C LYS A 193 13.13 11.78 -15.82
N ARG A 194 13.94 10.90 -15.22
CA ARG A 194 14.59 9.77 -15.91
C ARG A 194 13.56 8.73 -16.34
N LEU A 195 12.65 8.37 -15.43
CA LEU A 195 11.58 7.41 -15.69
C LEU A 195 10.68 7.88 -16.84
N GLU A 196 10.23 9.13 -16.81
CA GLU A 196 9.39 9.72 -17.85
C GLU A 196 10.17 9.83 -19.17
N LYS A 197 11.45 10.23 -19.17
CA LYS A 197 12.27 10.25 -20.39
C LYS A 197 12.31 8.88 -21.08
N LEU A 198 12.59 7.81 -20.32
CA LEU A 198 12.58 6.44 -20.85
C LEU A 198 11.19 6.04 -21.37
N ALA A 199 10.14 6.38 -20.61
CA ALA A 199 8.75 6.12 -20.99
C ALA A 199 8.39 6.74 -22.35
N HIS A 200 8.72 8.02 -22.55
CA HIS A 200 8.50 8.76 -23.81
C HIS A 200 9.28 8.16 -24.99
N SER A 201 10.50 7.67 -24.75
CA SER A 201 11.30 6.98 -25.77
C SER A 201 10.82 5.54 -26.06
N GLY A 202 9.72 5.10 -25.46
CA GLY A 202 9.23 3.74 -25.64
C GLY A 202 10.06 2.66 -24.93
N LEU A 203 11.06 3.04 -24.14
CA LEU A 203 11.94 2.11 -23.43
C LEU A 203 11.25 1.66 -22.14
N ARG A 204 11.19 0.35 -21.91
CA ARG A 204 10.48 -0.26 -20.77
C ARG A 204 11.41 -1.03 -19.85
N TYR A 205 12.56 -1.48 -20.37
CA TYR A 205 13.49 -2.30 -19.62
C TYR A 205 14.94 -1.84 -19.75
N GLU A 206 15.72 -2.16 -18.74
CA GLU A 206 17.15 -1.90 -18.64
C GLU A 206 17.92 -3.21 -18.44
N GLY A 207 18.74 -3.58 -19.41
CA GLY A 207 19.70 -4.68 -19.36
C GLY A 207 21.04 -4.24 -18.79
N VAL A 208 21.59 -4.99 -17.84
CA VAL A 208 22.95 -4.78 -17.32
C VAL A 208 23.93 -5.61 -18.15
N ARG A 209 24.89 -4.96 -18.84
CA ARG A 209 25.78 -5.65 -19.82
C ARG A 209 26.58 -6.79 -19.21
N SER A 210 27.10 -6.59 -18.00
CA SER A 210 27.96 -7.56 -17.31
C SER A 210 27.23 -8.82 -16.84
N THR A 211 25.98 -8.69 -16.40
CA THR A 211 25.21 -9.83 -15.85
C THR A 211 24.24 -10.44 -16.86
N LYS A 212 23.98 -9.73 -17.98
CA LYS A 212 22.94 -10.08 -18.96
C LYS A 212 21.56 -10.26 -18.33
N ILE A 213 21.25 -9.43 -17.32
CA ILE A 213 19.94 -9.39 -16.67
C ILE A 213 19.21 -8.12 -17.09
N PHE A 214 17.96 -8.21 -17.53
CA PHE A 214 17.10 -7.05 -17.74
C PHE A 214 16.09 -6.84 -16.61
N CYS A 215 15.81 -5.58 -16.31
CA CYS A 215 15.01 -5.10 -15.19
C CYS A 215 14.02 -4.02 -15.61
N PHE A 216 13.03 -3.71 -14.75
CA PHE A 216 12.36 -2.41 -14.81
C PHE A 216 13.31 -1.27 -14.40
N PRO A 217 13.12 -0.02 -14.90
CA PRO A 217 14.04 1.10 -14.67
C PRO A 217 14.26 1.52 -13.22
N THR A 218 13.34 1.16 -12.33
CA THR A 218 13.39 1.49 -10.90
C THR A 218 13.72 0.27 -10.03
N CYS A 219 14.12 -0.86 -10.62
CA CYS A 219 14.52 -2.06 -9.89
C CYS A 219 15.62 -1.75 -8.87
N PHE A 220 15.48 -2.27 -7.65
CA PHE A 220 16.42 -2.10 -6.54
C PHE A 220 17.85 -2.50 -6.89
N HIS A 221 18.03 -3.54 -7.70
CA HIS A 221 19.34 -3.98 -8.18
C HIS A 221 19.82 -3.10 -9.34
N GLY A 222 18.94 -2.81 -10.30
CA GLY A 222 19.25 -1.99 -11.47
C GLY A 222 19.70 -0.58 -11.09
N ARG A 223 18.97 0.09 -10.19
CA ARG A 223 19.22 1.50 -9.81
C ARG A 223 20.59 1.79 -9.18
N ARG A 224 21.38 0.75 -8.84
CA ARG A 224 22.74 0.86 -8.29
C ARG A 224 23.82 0.69 -9.36
N VAL A 225 23.46 0.27 -10.56
CA VAL A 225 24.37 0.06 -11.68
C VAL A 225 24.71 1.41 -12.30
N ARG A 226 25.97 1.60 -12.70
CA ARG A 226 26.43 2.80 -13.39
C ARG A 226 25.75 2.91 -14.76
N GLU A 227 25.35 4.13 -15.12
CA GLU A 227 24.53 4.39 -16.31
C GLU A 227 25.14 3.84 -17.62
N GLY A 228 26.46 3.95 -17.80
CA GLY A 228 27.15 3.43 -18.98
C GLY A 228 27.13 1.90 -19.13
N ASN A 229 26.70 1.16 -18.11
CA ASN A 229 26.61 -0.31 -18.14
C ASN A 229 25.21 -0.82 -18.53
N PHE A 230 24.30 0.08 -18.93
CA PHE A 230 22.97 -0.30 -19.41
C PHE A 230 22.91 -0.52 -20.93
N VAL A 231 21.97 -1.38 -21.31
CA VAL A 231 21.33 -1.49 -22.62
C VAL A 231 19.83 -1.32 -22.36
N PHE A 232 19.11 -0.64 -23.25
CA PHE A 232 17.69 -0.40 -23.06
C PHE A 232 16.88 -1.22 -24.06
N PHE A 233 15.70 -1.64 -23.66
CA PHE A 233 14.79 -2.43 -24.50
C PHE A 233 13.36 -1.88 -24.42
N HIS A 234 12.66 -1.96 -25.55
CA HIS A 234 11.25 -1.59 -25.70
C HIS A 234 10.32 -2.65 -25.10
N ASP A 235 10.67 -3.93 -25.27
CA ASP A 235 9.87 -5.04 -24.78
C ASP A 235 10.71 -6.24 -24.32
N GLU A 236 10.02 -7.27 -23.83
CA GLU A 236 10.65 -8.50 -23.34
C GLU A 236 11.28 -9.32 -24.46
N SER A 237 10.66 -9.33 -25.65
CA SER A 237 11.14 -10.13 -26.80
C SER A 237 12.49 -9.62 -27.27
N GLU A 238 12.63 -8.30 -27.40
CA GLU A 238 13.89 -7.63 -27.76
C GLU A 238 15.00 -7.97 -26.76
N ALA A 239 14.72 -7.88 -25.46
CA ALA A 239 15.70 -8.21 -24.42
C ALA A 239 16.16 -9.67 -24.50
N ARG A 240 15.23 -10.61 -24.73
CA ARG A 240 15.54 -12.04 -24.87
C ARG A 240 16.34 -12.34 -26.13
N ALA A 241 15.97 -11.75 -27.26
CA ALA A 241 16.71 -11.88 -28.52
C ALA A 241 18.15 -11.37 -28.39
N ALA A 242 18.37 -10.32 -27.57
CA ALA A 242 19.70 -9.80 -27.24
C ALA A 242 20.46 -10.65 -26.19
N GLY A 243 19.93 -11.80 -25.78
CA GLY A 243 20.56 -12.73 -24.84
C GLY A 243 20.43 -12.34 -23.37
N TYR A 244 19.48 -11.47 -23.01
CA TYR A 244 19.24 -11.09 -21.62
C TYR A 244 18.15 -11.96 -20.99
N ARG A 245 18.35 -12.34 -19.73
CA ARG A 245 17.37 -13.04 -18.91
C ARG A 245 16.64 -12.07 -17.96
N PRO A 246 15.37 -12.33 -17.61
CA PRO A 246 14.64 -11.45 -16.71
C PRO A 246 15.19 -11.50 -15.29
N CYS A 247 15.16 -10.35 -14.61
CA CYS A 247 15.46 -10.24 -13.19
C CYS A 247 14.45 -11.00 -12.33
N LYS A 248 14.95 -11.79 -11.38
CA LYS A 248 14.11 -12.57 -10.45
C LYS A 248 13.46 -11.73 -9.35
N ASP A 249 14.03 -10.57 -9.02
CA ASP A 249 13.49 -9.67 -8.00
C ASP A 249 12.39 -8.76 -8.56
N CYS A 250 12.69 -8.01 -9.62
CA CYS A 250 11.71 -7.09 -10.20
C CYS A 250 10.70 -7.75 -11.13
N ARG A 251 10.97 -9.00 -11.55
CA ARG A 251 10.10 -9.86 -12.36
C ARG A 251 9.49 -9.12 -13.55
N PRO A 252 10.30 -8.67 -14.53
CA PRO A 252 9.78 -7.95 -15.69
C PRO A 252 9.02 -8.84 -16.69
N ALA A 253 9.25 -10.14 -16.64
CA ALA A 253 8.72 -11.16 -17.55
C ALA A 253 7.90 -12.20 -16.78
N VAL A 254 6.81 -11.75 -16.16
CA VAL A 254 5.87 -12.65 -15.46
C VAL A 254 5.03 -13.34 -16.53
N ALA A 255 4.90 -14.67 -16.43
CA ALA A 255 4.03 -15.47 -17.30
C ALA A 255 2.56 -15.08 -17.12
#